data_AF-A0A831W6J4-F1
#
_entry.id   AF-A0A831W6J4-F1
#
_cell.length_a   1.000
_cell.length_b   1.000
_cell.length_c   1.000
_cell.angle_alpha   90.00
_cell.angle_beta   90.00
_cell.angle_gamma   90.00
#
_symmetry.space_group_name_H-M   'P 1'
#
loop_
_entity.id
_entity.type
_entity.pdbx_description
1 polymer ?
#
loop_
_entity_poly.entity_id
_entity_poly.type
_entity_poly.pdbx_seq_one_letter_code
_entity_poly.pdbx_strand_id
1 'polypeptide(L)' 'MSVGFDITDPTLAQGGEARIQWAAAEMPVLGRIQSRFAREKPLSGLRIGGCLHITTETANLARTL' A
#
# COMPACT_ATOMS: atom_id res chain seq x y z
N MET A 1 16.37 -11.19 3.95
CA MET A 1 15.78 -11.58 2.66
C MET A 1 15.76 -10.33 1.79
N SER A 2 16.45 -10.31 0.65
CA SER A 2 16.25 -9.25 -0.34
C SER A 2 14.88 -9.48 -0.99
N VAL A 3 13.99 -8.50 -0.88
CA VAL A 3 12.71 -8.55 -1.61
C VAL A 3 13.05 -8.41 -3.08
N GLY A 4 12.75 -9.42 -3.89
CA GLY A 4 12.87 -9.30 -5.35
C GLY A 4 11.78 -8.37 -5.86
N PHE A 5 12.16 -7.31 -6.56
CA PHE A 5 11.24 -6.40 -7.23
C PHE A 5 11.82 -6.02 -8.59
N ASP A 6 10.92 -5.73 -9.53
CA ASP A 6 11.24 -5.24 -10.86
C ASP A 6 10.48 -3.93 -11.07
N ILE A 7 11.20 -2.81 -11.06
CA ILE A 7 10.65 -1.45 -11.16
C ILE A 7 11.57 -0.61 -12.03
N THR A 8 10.99 0.39 -12.70
CA THR A 8 11.72 1.24 -13.65
C THR A 8 12.81 2.09 -13.01
N ASP A 9 12.54 2.77 -11.89
CA ASP A 9 13.48 3.67 -11.23
C ASP A 9 13.25 3.74 -9.71
N PRO A 10 14.16 3.22 -8.88
CA PRO A 10 14.04 3.27 -7.42
C PRO A 10 14.22 4.67 -6.83
N THR A 11 14.85 5.61 -7.55
CA THR A 11 15.14 6.96 -7.02
C THR A 11 13.88 7.81 -6.86
N LEU A 12 12.79 7.45 -7.55
CA LEU A 12 11.49 8.11 -7.46
C LEU A 12 10.72 7.84 -6.16
N ALA A 13 11.22 6.95 -5.29
CA ALA A 13 10.52 6.51 -4.08
C ALA A 13 10.07 7.68 -3.18
N GLN A 14 10.92 8.69 -2.99
CA GLN A 14 10.59 9.84 -2.14
C GLN A 14 9.41 10.65 -2.70
N GLY A 15 9.40 10.90 -4.02
CA GLY A 15 8.29 11.59 -4.68
C GLY A 15 7.02 10.73 -4.71
N GLY A 16 7.19 9.42 -4.88
CA GLY A 16 6.11 8.44 -4.77
C GLY A 16 5.43 8.48 -3.41
N GLU A 17 6.21 8.50 -2.32
CA GLU A 17 5.71 8.60 -0.94
C GLU A 17 4.80 9.81 -0.77
N ALA A 18 5.25 11.00 -1.20
CA ALA A 18 4.47 12.22 -1.08
C ALA A 18 3.11 12.12 -1.81
N ARG A 19 3.08 11.51 -2.99
CA ARG A 19 1.83 11.30 -3.74
C ARG A 19 0.91 10.26 -3.10
N ILE A 20 1.48 9.19 -2.53
CA ILE A 20 0.72 8.17 -1.79
C ILE A 20 0.05 8.81 -0.59
N GLN A 21 0.77 9.64 0.18
CA GLN A 21 0.23 10.36 1.33
C GLN A 21 -0.86 11.35 0.93
N TRP A 22 -0.67 12.08 -0.17
CA TRP A 22 -1.71 12.98 -0.70
C TRP A 22 -2.98 12.21 -1.07
N ALA A 23 -2.86 11.09 -1.80
CA ALA A 23 -4.00 10.26 -2.15
C ALA A 23 -4.69 9.64 -0.93
N ALA A 24 -3.95 9.32 0.14
CA ALA A 24 -4.51 8.74 1.35
C ALA A 24 -5.54 9.67 2.02
N ALA A 25 -5.36 10.98 1.93
CA ALA A 25 -6.30 11.98 2.47
C ALA A 25 -7.70 11.86 1.82
N GLU A 26 -7.76 11.46 0.55
CA GLU A 26 -9.00 11.27 -0.23
C GLU A 26 -9.55 9.83 -0.14
N MET A 27 -8.95 8.96 0.68
CA MET A 27 -9.34 7.55 0.84
C MET A 27 -9.81 7.22 2.27
N PRO A 28 -10.79 7.95 2.85
CA PRO A 28 -11.14 7.84 4.27
C PRO A 28 -11.67 6.47 4.68
N VAL A 29 -12.33 5.74 3.77
CA VAL A 29 -12.80 4.37 4.03
C VAL A 29 -11.61 3.43 4.24
N LEU A 30 -10.58 3.57 3.41
CA LEU A 30 -9.38 2.76 3.48
C LEU A 30 -8.62 3.04 4.79
N GLY A 31 -8.50 4.31 5.19
CA GLY A 31 -7.90 4.70 6.47
C GLY A 31 -8.62 4.11 7.70
N ARG A 32 -9.95 4.01 7.66
CA ARG A 32 -10.73 3.33 8.71
C ARG A 32 -10.43 1.82 8.75
N ILE A 33 -10.33 1.18 7.59
CA ILE A 33 -10.00 -0.25 7.48
C ILE A 33 -8.58 -0.49 8.00
N GLN A 34 -7.61 0.34 7.61
CA GLN A 34 -6.22 0.26 8.07
C GLN A 34 -6.15 0.36 9.60
N SER A 35 -6.85 1.34 10.19
CA SER A 35 -6.92 1.51 11.65
C SER A 35 -7.49 0.28 12.36
N ARG A 36 -8.48 -0.39 11.76
CA ARG A 36 -9.05 -1.64 12.27
C ARG A 36 -8.07 -2.80 12.12
N PHE A 37 -7.49 -2.98 10.94
CA PHE A 37 -6.60 -4.10 10.60
C PHE A 37 -5.28 -4.05 11.39
N ALA A 38 -4.79 -2.86 11.73
CA ALA A 38 -3.63 -2.71 12.60
C ALA A 38 -3.84 -3.36 13.99
N ARG A 39 -5.09 -3.36 14.51
CA ARG A 39 -5.45 -3.98 15.78
C ARG A 39 -5.80 -5.46 15.63
N GLU A 40 -6.65 -5.79 14.66
CA GLU A 40 -7.23 -7.13 14.51
C GLU A 40 -6.29 -8.11 13.78
N LYS A 41 -5.37 -7.59 12.94
CA LYS A 41 -4.48 -8.35 12.07
C LYS A 41 -5.18 -9.53 11.35
N PRO A 42 -6.34 -9.31 10.70
CA PRO A 42 -7.19 -10.39 10.20
C PRO A 42 -6.55 -11.17 9.03
N LEU A 43 -5.51 -10.61 8.41
CA LEU A 43 -4.80 -11.22 7.28
C LEU A 43 -3.49 -11.91 7.70
N SER A 44 -3.24 -12.04 9.01
CA SER A 44 -2.01 -12.67 9.51
C SER A 44 -1.88 -14.12 9.00
N GLY A 45 -0.71 -14.43 8.44
CA GLY A 45 -0.41 -15.75 7.88
C GLY A 45 -0.90 -15.98 6.45
N LEU A 46 -1.62 -15.04 5.84
CA LEU A 46 -2.06 -15.14 4.45
C LEU A 46 -1.00 -14.61 3.47
N ARG A 47 -0.97 -15.21 2.27
CA ARG A 47 -0.21 -14.70 1.13
C ARG A 47 -1.20 -14.19 0.09
N ILE A 48 -1.13 -12.91 -0.22
CA ILE A 48 -2.05 -12.22 -1.14
C ILE A 48 -1.34 -11.97 -2.47
N GLY A 49 -1.95 -12.40 -3.57
CA GLY A 49 -1.54 -12.03 -4.92
C GLY A 49 -2.35 -10.84 -5.43
N GLY A 50 -1.69 -9.84 -6.02
CA GLY A 50 -2.35 -8.66 -6.59
C GLY A 50 -2.07 -8.55 -8.09
N CYS A 51 -3.13 -8.47 -8.91
CA CYS A 51 -3.07 -8.13 -10.33
C CYS A 51 -3.93 -6.90 -10.57
N LEU A 52 -3.35 -5.73 -10.29
CA LEU A 52 -4.00 -4.43 -10.29
C LEU A 52 -3.07 -3.42 -10.95
N HIS A 53 -3.62 -2.32 -11.44
CA HIS A 53 -2.79 -1.20 -11.87
C HIS A 53 -1.99 -0.64 -10.70
N ILE A 54 -0.69 -0.44 -10.90
CA ILE A 54 0.21 0.10 -9.88
C ILE A 54 0.07 1.63 -9.87
N THR A 55 -0.75 2.12 -8.95
CA THR A 55 -1.05 3.55 -8.75
C THR A 55 -0.89 3.95 -7.28
N THR A 56 -1.05 5.24 -6.97
CA THR A 56 -1.03 5.76 -5.59
C THR A 56 -2.14 5.19 -4.72
N GLU A 57 -3.30 4.91 -5.30
CA GLU A 57 -4.45 4.30 -4.63
C GLU A 57 -4.16 2.83 -4.31
N THR A 58 -3.60 2.07 -5.27
CA THR A 58 -3.20 0.67 -5.04
C THR A 58 -2.08 0.57 -3.99
N ALA A 59 -1.17 1.55 -3.92
CA ALA A 59 -0.17 1.60 -2.85
C ALA A 59 -0.81 1.78 -1.47
N ASN A 60 -1.83 2.62 -1.35
CA ASN A 60 -2.59 2.76 -0.10
C ASN A 60 -3.35 1.47 0.24
N LEU A 61 -3.95 0.80 -0.75
CA LEU A 61 -4.56 -0.53 -0.57
C LEU A 61 -3.53 -1.52 -0.02
N ALA A 62 -2.35 -1.61 -0.64
CA ALA A 62 -1.28 -2.50 -0.20
C ALA A 62 -0.76 -2.18 1.21
N ARG A 63 -0.79 -0.92 1.65
CA ARG A 63 -0.46 -0.51 3.04
C ARG A 63 -1.55 -0.85 4.06
N THR A 64 -2.76 -1.10 3.58
CA THR A 64 -3.92 -1.39 4.44
C THR A 64 -4.03 -2.88 4.73
N LEU A 65 -3.68 -3.71 3.75
CA LEU A 65 -3.71 -5.17 3.82
C LEU A 65 -2.51 -5.71 4.61
#